data_AF-A0A6N8FHP4-F1
#
_entry.id   AF-A0A6N8FHP4-F1
#
_cell.length_a   1.000
_cell.length_b   1.000
_cell.length_c   1.000
_cell.angle_alpha   90.00
_cell.angle_beta   90.00
_cell.angle_gamma   90.00
#
_symmetry.space_group_name_H-M   'P 1'
#
loop_
_entity.id
_entity.type
_entity.pdbx_description
1 polymer ?
#
loop_
_entity_poly.entity_id
_entity_poly.type
_entity_poly.pdbx_seq_one_letter_code
_entity_poly.pdbx_strand_id
1 'polypeptide(L)'
;MDQMMLVADCTTEEMFLRALKKMKKNLRVQDLPTISFVERSPSLCAQRLYVGHYQNTKEVFEEMKKELTDQGYRTLGPRRDIYLLPAMDCYPAEKSKTIISVDVEKK
;
A
#
# COMPACT_ATOMS: atom_id res chain seq x y z
N MET A 1 -2.27 4.03 -9.32
CA MET A 1 -1.67 3.69 -8.02
C MET A 1 -2.14 2.29 -7.71
N ASP A 2 -1.23 1.34 -7.58
CA ASP A 2 -1.61 -0.06 -7.39
C ASP A 2 -2.04 -0.26 -5.94
N GLN A 3 -3.24 -0.81 -5.74
CA GLN A 3 -3.74 -1.18 -4.42
C GLN A 3 -3.28 -2.59 -4.10
N MET A 4 -2.68 -2.78 -2.93
CA MET A 4 -2.19 -4.07 -2.46
C MET A 4 -2.89 -4.45 -1.16
N MET A 5 -3.14 -5.75 -1.00
CA MET A 5 -3.64 -6.34 0.23
C MET A 5 -2.70 -7.47 0.64
N LEU A 6 -2.23 -7.43 1.88
CA LEU A 6 -1.48 -8.54 2.45
C LEU A 6 -2.43 -9.71 2.71
N VAL A 7 -2.01 -10.91 2.34
CA VAL A 7 -2.73 -12.16 2.62
C VAL A 7 -1.89 -13.03 3.54
N ALA A 8 -2.49 -14.06 4.13
CA ALA A 8 -1.77 -15.00 4.99
C ALA A 8 -0.69 -15.75 4.19
N ASP A 9 0.44 -16.05 4.83
CA ASP A 9 1.58 -16.74 4.21
C ASP A 9 1.24 -18.13 3.67
N CYS A 10 0.18 -18.77 4.18
CA CYS A 10 -0.31 -20.05 3.67
C CYS A 10 -1.07 -19.94 2.34
N THR A 11 -1.28 -18.72 1.82
CA THR A 11 -1.98 -18.49 0.56
C THR A 11 -1.09 -18.88 -0.61
N THR A 12 -1.58 -19.77 -1.47
CA THR A 12 -0.85 -20.23 -2.65
C THR A 12 -1.41 -19.62 -3.94
N GLU A 13 -0.62 -19.68 -5.03
CA GLU A 13 -1.07 -19.27 -6.36
C GLU A 13 -2.31 -20.06 -6.83
N GLU A 14 -2.39 -21.37 -6.50
CA GLU A 14 -3.57 -22.18 -6.80
C GLU A 14 -4.82 -21.64 -6.10
N MET A 15 -4.69 -21.26 -4.82
CA MET A 15 -5.80 -20.65 -4.07
C MET A 15 -6.23 -19.33 -4.70
N PHE A 16 -5.28 -18.49 -5.12
CA PHE A 16 -5.53 -17.23 -5.82
C PHE A 16 -6.29 -17.44 -7.14
N LEU A 17 -5.81 -18.31 -8.03
CA LEU A 17 -6.45 -18.61 -9.31
C LEU A 17 -7.86 -19.17 -9.13
N ARG A 18 -8.04 -20.06 -8.15
CA ARG A 18 -9.35 -20.60 -7.78
C ARG A 18 -10.30 -19.51 -7.30
N ALA A 19 -9.81 -18.53 -6.52
CA ALA A 19 -10.59 -17.40 -6.05
C ALA A 19 -11.04 -16.50 -7.22
N LEU A 20 -10.16 -16.18 -8.18
CA LEU A 20 -10.52 -15.40 -9.38
C LEU A 20 -11.65 -16.06 -10.18
N LYS A 21 -11.57 -17.38 -10.40
CA LYS A 21 -12.62 -18.14 -11.12
C LYS A 21 -13.96 -18.07 -10.38
N LYS A 22 -13.96 -18.20 -9.04
CA LYS A 22 -15.16 -18.08 -8.22
C LYS A 22 -15.74 -16.67 -8.26
N MET A 23 -14.89 -15.64 -8.18
CA MET A 23 -15.32 -14.24 -8.27
C MET A 23 -16.02 -13.92 -9.58
N LYS A 24 -15.43 -14.28 -10.73
CA LYS A 24 -16.05 -14.08 -12.06
C LYS A 24 -17.45 -14.68 -12.12
N LYS A 25 -17.59 -15.93 -11.65
CA LYS A 25 -18.89 -16.63 -11.59
C LYS A 25 -19.89 -15.94 -10.67
N ASN A 26 -19.47 -15.57 -9.46
CA ASN A 26 -20.36 -15.02 -8.44
C ASN A 26 -20.83 -13.60 -8.79
N LEU A 27 -19.92 -12.76 -9.27
CA LEU A 27 -20.21 -11.38 -9.69
C LEU A 27 -20.84 -11.31 -11.09
N ARG A 28 -20.88 -12.42 -11.82
CA ARG A 28 -21.41 -12.53 -13.20
C ARG A 28 -20.72 -11.57 -14.17
N VAL A 29 -19.42 -11.42 -14.02
CA VAL A 29 -18.58 -10.59 -14.88
C VAL A 29 -17.68 -11.47 -15.75
N GLN A 30 -17.45 -11.05 -17.00
CA GLN A 30 -16.55 -11.75 -17.91
C GLN A 30 -15.08 -11.44 -17.55
N ASP A 31 -14.83 -10.20 -17.16
CA ASP A 31 -13.50 -9.69 -16.84
C ASP A 31 -13.44 -9.15 -15.42
N LEU A 32 -12.28 -9.37 -14.80
CA LEU A 32 -11.90 -8.75 -13.55
C LEU A 32 -10.88 -7.66 -13.85
N PRO A 33 -10.74 -6.65 -12.99
CA PRO A 33 -9.57 -5.78 -13.05
C PRO A 33 -8.29 -6.62 -13.01
N THR A 34 -7.20 -6.06 -13.51
CA THR A 34 -5.88 -6.70 -13.42
C THR A 34 -5.50 -6.86 -11.95
N ILE A 35 -5.56 -8.10 -11.47
CA ILE A 35 -5.16 -8.48 -10.11
C ILE A 35 -3.99 -9.45 -10.25
N SER A 36 -2.91 -9.19 -9.52
CA SER A 36 -1.72 -10.04 -9.47
C SER A 36 -1.51 -10.58 -8.07
N PHE A 37 -0.94 -11.77 -7.98
CA PHE A 37 -0.45 -12.36 -6.73
C PHE A 37 1.07 -12.26 -6.74
N VAL A 38 1.63 -11.60 -5.73
CA VAL A 38 3.05 -11.31 -5.67
C VAL A 38 3.59 -11.69 -4.29
N GLU A 39 4.70 -12.41 -4.30
CA GLU A 39 5.51 -12.63 -3.11
C GLU A 39 6.59 -11.55 -3.05
N ARG A 40 6.79 -10.96 -1.87
CA ARG A 40 7.86 -9.99 -1.64
C ARG A 40 8.61 -10.35 -0.36
N SER A 41 9.93 -10.47 -0.48
CA SER A 41 10.79 -10.59 0.69
C SER A 41 10.76 -9.29 1.51
N PRO A 42 10.88 -9.39 2.85
CA PRO A 42 11.04 -8.21 3.68
C PRO A 42 12.25 -7.38 3.25
N SER A 43 12.06 -6.07 3.13
CA SER A 43 13.10 -5.08 2.80
C SER A 43 13.19 -4.04 3.91
N LEU A 44 14.34 -3.35 3.99
CA LEU A 44 14.45 -2.20 4.87
C LEU A 44 13.51 -1.10 4.37
N CYS A 45 12.64 -0.61 5.25
CA CYS A 45 11.62 0.38 4.92
C CYS A 45 11.68 1.54 5.89
N ALA A 46 11.44 2.75 5.38
CA ALA A 46 11.08 3.89 6.20
C ALA A 46 9.56 4.03 6.23
N GLN A 47 9.01 4.35 7.41
CA GLN A 47 7.56 4.47 7.61
C GLN A 47 7.23 5.73 8.40
N ARG A 48 6.14 6.40 8.01
CA ARG A 48 5.57 7.54 8.72
C ARG A 48 4.07 7.40 8.83
N LEU A 49 3.55 7.50 10.06
CA LEU A 49 2.11 7.64 10.28
C LEU A 49 1.71 9.09 10.05
N TYR A 50 0.76 9.33 9.15
CA TYR A 50 0.15 10.62 8.92
C TYR A 50 -1.31 10.61 9.38
N VAL A 51 -1.70 11.66 10.10
CA VAL A 51 -3.08 11.91 10.53
C VAL A 51 -3.58 13.13 9.77
N GLY A 52 -4.60 12.94 8.94
CA GLY A 52 -5.15 13.96 8.06
C GLY A 52 -5.57 13.40 6.70
N HIS A 53 -6.04 14.27 5.82
CA HIS A 53 -6.61 13.86 4.53
C HIS A 53 -5.54 13.19 3.65
N TYR A 54 -5.88 12.05 3.03
CA TYR A 54 -4.97 11.29 2.18
C TYR A 54 -4.39 12.07 0.97
N GLN A 55 -4.97 13.20 0.58
CA GLN A 55 -4.47 14.01 -0.53
C GLN A 55 -3.13 14.68 -0.16
N ASN A 56 -2.91 14.93 1.13
CA ASN A 56 -1.72 15.59 1.64
C ASN A 56 -0.54 14.61 1.84
N THR A 57 -0.75 13.30 1.67
CA THR A 57 0.33 12.32 1.83
C THR A 57 1.47 12.55 0.84
N LYS A 58 1.21 13.23 -0.30
CA LYS A 58 2.24 13.65 -1.27
C LYS A 58 3.29 14.56 -0.63
N GLU A 59 2.85 15.62 0.04
CA GLU A 59 3.72 16.61 0.67
C GLU A 59 4.50 16.00 1.82
N VAL A 60 3.80 15.25 2.67
CA VAL A 60 4.38 14.53 3.82
C VAL A 60 5.47 13.55 3.40
N PHE A 61 5.34 12.92 2.22
CA PHE A 61 6.36 12.03 1.69
C PHE A 61 7.60 12.77 1.19
N GLU A 62 7.44 13.96 0.59
CA GLU A 62 8.60 14.75 0.16
C GLU A 62 9.39 15.30 1.37
N GLU A 63 8.70 15.64 2.47
CA GLU A 63 9.35 15.95 3.75
C GLU A 63 10.12 14.74 4.30
N MET A 64 9.47 13.57 4.34
CA MET A 64 10.09 12.31 4.76
C MET A 64 11.34 11.98 3.93
N LYS A 65 11.31 12.21 2.61
CA LYS A 65 12.47 12.00 1.73
C LYS A 65 13.66 12.89 2.06
N LYS A 66 13.41 14.15 2.46
CA LYS A 66 14.47 15.07 2.89
C LYS A 66 15.12 14.55 4.17
N GLU A 67 14.33 14.21 5.16
CA GLU A 67 14.83 13.65 6.43
C GLU A 67 15.62 12.35 6.23
N LEU A 68 15.16 11.45 5.36
CA LEU A 68 15.88 10.23 5.03
C LEU A 68 17.23 10.53 4.35
N THR A 69 17.25 11.52 3.45
CA THR A 69 18.46 11.96 2.77
C THR A 69 19.49 12.49 3.75
N ASP A 70 19.05 13.30 4.72
CA ASP A 70 19.89 13.87 5.79
C ASP A 70 20.43 12.79 6.72
N GLN A 71 19.68 11.70 6.91
CA GLN A 71 20.10 10.51 7.67
C GLN A 71 20.99 9.54 6.87
N GLY A 72 21.34 9.87 5.63
CA GLY A 72 22.20 9.03 4.78
C GLY A 72 21.49 7.84 4.14
N TYR A 73 20.17 7.90 3.96
CA TYR A 73 19.39 6.90 3.23
C TYR A 73 18.99 7.41 1.83
N ARG A 74 18.66 6.47 0.94
CA ARG A 74 17.97 6.75 -0.33
C ARG A 74 16.73 5.86 -0.46
N THR A 75 15.66 6.40 -1.05
CA THR A 75 14.42 5.67 -1.32
C THR A 75 14.53 4.78 -2.54
N LEU A 76 13.90 3.61 -2.49
CA LEU A 76 13.84 2.62 -3.54
C LEU A 76 12.40 2.48 -4.04
N GLY A 77 12.20 2.68 -5.35
CA GLY A 77 10.92 2.47 -6.01
C GLY A 77 9.80 3.40 -5.53
N PRO A 78 8.53 3.03 -5.79
CA PRO A 78 7.38 3.82 -5.39
C PRO A 78 7.07 3.66 -3.90
N ARG A 79 6.54 4.72 -3.29
CA ARG A 79 5.95 4.63 -1.95
C ARG A 79 4.65 3.81 -1.96
N ARG A 80 4.28 3.33 -0.78
CA ARG A 80 3.02 2.64 -0.47
C ARG A 80 2.26 3.44 0.57
N ASP A 81 0.99 3.71 0.29
CA ASP A 81 0.07 4.39 1.21
C ASP A 81 -0.86 3.31 1.80
N ILE A 82 -0.71 3.01 3.09
CA ILE A 82 -1.49 1.99 3.80
C ILE A 82 -2.57 2.71 4.60
N TYR A 83 -3.81 2.60 4.14
CA TYR A 83 -4.96 3.26 4.76
C TYR A 83 -5.46 2.47 5.98
N LEU A 84 -5.32 3.05 7.17
CA LEU A 84 -5.83 2.47 8.41
C LEU A 84 -7.26 2.91 8.69
N LEU A 85 -7.51 4.21 8.51
CA LEU A 85 -8.82 4.83 8.67
C LEU A 85 -9.06 5.74 7.46
N PRO A 86 -9.50 5.18 6.32
CA PRO A 86 -9.78 5.96 5.13
C PRO A 86 -10.91 6.96 5.39
N ALA A 87 -10.84 8.12 4.76
CA ALA A 87 -11.94 9.09 4.77
C ALA A 87 -13.14 8.44 4.06
N MET A 88 -14.18 8.19 4.82
CA MET A 88 -15.47 7.64 4.38
C MET A 88 -16.56 8.58 4.92
N ASP A 89 -17.80 8.46 4.47
CA ASP A 89 -18.89 9.34 4.92
C ASP A 89 -19.06 9.40 6.45
N CYS A 90 -18.68 8.32 7.15
CA CYS A 90 -18.71 8.20 8.61
C CYS A 90 -17.42 8.60 9.33
N TYR A 91 -16.36 8.96 8.60
CA TYR A 91 -15.04 9.25 9.15
C TYR A 91 -14.43 10.54 8.59
N PRO A 92 -14.31 11.61 9.40
CA PRO A 92 -13.86 12.91 8.89
C PRO A 92 -12.42 12.84 8.43
N ALA A 93 -12.13 13.51 7.31
CA ALA A 93 -10.84 13.44 6.64
C ALA A 93 -9.67 13.92 7.52
N GLU A 94 -9.89 14.87 8.42
CA GLU A 94 -8.87 15.34 9.38
C GLU A 94 -8.41 14.26 10.37
N LYS A 95 -9.24 13.23 10.62
CA LYS A 95 -8.93 12.12 11.54
C LYS A 95 -8.40 10.90 10.80
N SER A 96 -8.43 10.91 9.47
CA SER A 96 -7.96 9.79 8.66
C SER A 96 -6.51 9.46 8.98
N LYS A 97 -6.18 8.16 8.95
CA LYS A 97 -4.85 7.65 9.30
C LYS A 97 -4.30 6.85 8.14
N THR A 98 -3.13 7.26 7.66
CA THR A 98 -2.40 6.60 6.57
C THR A 98 -0.95 6.40 6.98
N ILE A 99 -0.43 5.18 6.84
CA ILE A 99 1.01 4.93 6.93
C ILE A 99 1.59 5.12 5.54
N ILE A 100 2.55 6.04 5.41
CA ILE A 100 3.36 6.23 4.21
C ILE A 100 4.61 5.37 4.40
N SER A 101 4.82 4.39 3.53
CA SER A 101 5.92 3.43 3.59
C SER A 101 6.72 3.47 2.30
N VAL A 102 8.05 3.48 2.38
CA VAL A 102 8.93 3.39 1.22
C VAL A 102 10.12 2.51 1.54
N ASP A 103 10.53 1.69 0.58
CA ASP A 103 11.72 0.87 0.73
C ASP A 103 12.94 1.79 0.68
N VAL A 104 13.97 1.52 1.47
CA VAL A 104 15.16 2.36 1.58
C VAL A 104 16.42 1.52 1.66
N GLU A 105 17.54 2.13 1.31
CA GLU A 105 18.87 1.58 1.57
C GLU A 105 19.81 2.69 2.07
N LYS A 106 20.86 2.27 2.77
CA LYS A 106 21.89 3.19 3.26
C LYS A 106 22.80 3.59 2.08
N LYS A 107 23.12 4.88 1.99
CA LYS A 107 24.12 5.40 1.06
C LYS A 107 25.53 4.96 1.44
#